data_AF-A0A9Q4CB78-F1
#
_entry.id   AF-A0A9Q4CB78-F1
#
_cell.length_a   1.000
_cell.length_b   1.000
_cell.length_c   1.000
_cell.angle_alpha   90.00
_cell.angle_beta   90.00
_cell.angle_gamma   90.00
#
_symmetry.space_group_name_H-M   'P 1'
#
loop_
_entity.id
_entity.type
_entity.pdbx_description
1 polymer ?
#
loop_
_entity_poly.entity_id
_entity_poly.type
_entity_poly.pdbx_seq_one_letter_code
_entity_poly.pdbx_strand_id
1 'polypeptide(L)'
;MSAVHISRSPLRHTYPYGSDDMELPFGTAESMRTGVAEVFAAHPECRRIVIAVPEGDLDAVSECEAAGLRYVVDVETREGADVSLMVAEPDWLTRQSTDISELELK
;
A
#
# COMPACT_ATOMS: atom_id res chain seq x y z
N MET A 1 6.68 -9.46 -10.32
CA MET A 1 5.29 -9.54 -9.80
C MET A 1 4.43 -8.61 -10.66
N SER A 2 3.17 -8.94 -10.99
CA SER A 2 2.34 -8.02 -11.80
C SER A 2 1.50 -7.13 -10.89
N ALA A 3 1.68 -5.81 -10.98
CA ALA A 3 0.83 -4.85 -10.30
C ALA A 3 -0.50 -4.65 -11.03
N VAL A 4 -1.54 -4.29 -10.29
CA VAL A 4 -2.85 -3.90 -10.86
C VAL A 4 -3.32 -2.61 -10.23
N HIS A 5 -4.02 -1.74 -10.98
CA HIS A 5 -4.64 -0.56 -10.36
C HIS A 5 -5.67 -0.99 -9.33
N ILE A 6 -5.73 -0.29 -8.19
CA ILE A 6 -6.72 -0.57 -7.13
C ILE A 6 -8.14 -0.46 -7.69
N SER A 7 -8.40 0.44 -8.65
CA SER A 7 -9.69 0.54 -9.33
C SER A 7 -10.18 -0.77 -10.00
N ARG A 8 -9.26 -1.71 -10.27
CA ARG A 8 -9.52 -3.05 -10.82
C ARG A 8 -9.37 -4.18 -9.78
N SER A 9 -9.00 -3.84 -8.55
CA SER A 9 -8.83 -4.76 -7.42
C SER A 9 -10.13 -4.97 -6.64
N PRO A 10 -10.33 -6.11 -5.97
CA PRO A 10 -11.34 -6.27 -4.91
C PRO A 10 -11.26 -5.19 -3.81
N LEU A 11 -10.06 -4.62 -3.55
CA LEU A 11 -9.82 -3.59 -2.52
C LEU A 11 -10.47 -2.23 -2.82
N ARG A 12 -10.97 -1.99 -4.05
CA ARG A 12 -11.63 -0.72 -4.41
C ARG A 12 -12.86 -0.38 -3.56
N HIS A 13 -13.44 -1.37 -2.88
CA HIS A 13 -14.64 -1.19 -2.05
C HIS A 13 -14.34 -1.09 -0.55
N THR A 14 -13.08 -1.18 -0.15
CA THR A 14 -12.72 -1.37 1.27
C THR A 14 -11.97 -0.19 1.88
N TYR A 15 -11.25 0.59 1.06
CA TYR A 15 -10.40 1.68 1.54
C TYR A 15 -10.35 2.85 0.54
N PRO A 16 -10.28 4.12 1.00
CA PRO A 16 -10.10 5.27 0.11
C PRO A 16 -8.78 5.24 -0.68
N TYR A 17 -8.87 4.96 -1.98
CA TYR A 17 -7.71 4.88 -2.86
C TYR A 17 -7.62 6.07 -3.85
N GLY A 18 -6.40 6.40 -4.28
CA GLY A 18 -6.14 7.34 -5.37
C GLY A 18 -6.25 6.66 -6.74
N SER A 19 -6.54 7.43 -7.80
CA SER A 19 -6.71 6.90 -9.17
C SER A 19 -5.54 6.04 -9.67
N ASP A 20 -4.34 6.36 -9.20
CA ASP A 20 -3.08 5.75 -9.62
C ASP A 20 -2.47 4.84 -8.54
N ASP A 21 -3.23 4.54 -7.48
CA ASP A 21 -2.81 3.56 -6.49
C ASP A 21 -2.84 2.16 -7.12
N MET A 22 -1.82 1.37 -6.80
CA MET A 22 -1.64 0.04 -7.34
C MET A 22 -1.64 -1.01 -6.23
N GLU A 23 -2.01 -2.24 -6.56
CA GLU A 23 -1.88 -3.41 -5.73
C GLU A 23 -0.75 -4.29 -6.24
N LEU A 24 0.08 -4.80 -5.33
CA LEU A 24 1.01 -5.89 -5.59
C LEU A 24 0.57 -7.15 -4.83
N PRO A 25 0.80 -8.35 -5.38
CA PRO A 25 0.56 -9.58 -4.65
C PRO A 25 1.53 -9.68 -3.46
N PHE A 26 1.13 -10.37 -2.40
CA PHE A 26 2.04 -10.74 -1.32
C PHE A 26 3.13 -11.70 -1.82
N GLY A 27 4.33 -11.60 -1.24
CA GLY A 27 5.50 -12.40 -1.59
C GLY A 27 6.58 -12.30 -0.52
N THR A 28 7.81 -12.67 -0.85
CA THR A 28 8.94 -12.44 0.06
C THR A 28 9.31 -10.97 0.10
N ALA A 29 9.96 -10.53 1.19
CA ALA A 29 10.35 -9.15 1.37
C ALA A 29 11.26 -8.66 0.22
N GLU A 30 12.14 -9.51 -0.29
CA GLU A 30 12.98 -9.20 -1.44
C GLU A 30 12.17 -8.99 -2.73
N SER A 31 11.20 -9.88 -3.01
CA SER A 31 10.35 -9.75 -4.19
C SER A 31 9.45 -8.52 -4.12
N MET A 32 8.90 -8.23 -2.94
CA MET A 32 8.04 -7.06 -2.70
C MET A 32 8.84 -5.77 -2.85
N ARG A 33 10.04 -5.65 -2.25
CA ARG A 33 10.92 -4.49 -2.44
C ARG A 33 11.23 -4.23 -3.91
N THR A 34 11.57 -5.30 -4.64
CA THR A 34 11.86 -5.21 -6.07
C THR A 34 10.64 -4.74 -6.85
N GLY A 35 9.48 -5.35 -6.62
CA GLY A 35 8.22 -4.97 -7.28
C GLY A 35 7.78 -3.54 -6.96
N VAL A 36 7.92 -3.10 -5.70
CA VAL A 36 7.62 -1.72 -5.28
C VAL A 36 8.50 -0.72 -6.04
N ALA A 37 9.81 -0.98 -6.10
CA ALA A 37 10.73 -0.12 -6.84
C ALA A 37 10.44 -0.08 -8.34
N GLU A 38 10.13 -1.23 -8.96
CA GLU A 38 9.75 -1.34 -10.36
C GLU A 38 8.48 -0.56 -10.68
N VAL A 39 7.45 -0.67 -9.84
CA VAL A 39 6.18 0.04 -10.02
C VAL A 39 6.36 1.53 -9.91
N PHE A 40 7.04 2.05 -8.88
CA PHE A 40 7.27 3.50 -8.75
C PHE A 40 8.14 4.05 -9.88
N ALA A 41 9.09 3.27 -10.40
CA ALA A 41 9.90 3.67 -11.55
C ALA A 41 9.08 3.72 -12.86
N ALA A 42 8.15 2.77 -13.04
CA ALA A 42 7.31 2.67 -14.23
C ALA A 42 6.10 3.63 -14.21
N HIS A 43 5.60 3.97 -13.02
CA HIS A 43 4.40 4.79 -12.79
C HIS A 43 4.72 5.96 -11.85
N PRO A 44 5.31 7.06 -12.35
CA PRO A 44 5.68 8.23 -11.53
C PRO A 44 4.49 8.90 -10.82
N GLU A 45 3.28 8.70 -11.33
CA GLU A 45 2.02 9.16 -10.73
C GLU A 45 1.54 8.30 -9.56
N CYS A 46 2.06 7.07 -9.42
CA CYS A 46 1.67 6.15 -8.35
C CYS A 46 2.14 6.70 -6.99
N ARG A 47 1.17 6.97 -6.11
CA ARG A 47 1.44 7.51 -4.77
C ARG A 47 1.47 6.44 -3.70
N ARG A 48 0.79 5.31 -3.94
CA ARG A 48 0.68 4.21 -2.99
C ARG A 48 0.64 2.88 -3.71
N ILE A 49 1.36 1.92 -3.14
CA ILE A 49 1.26 0.52 -3.50
C ILE A 49 0.72 -0.24 -2.29
N VAL A 50 -0.35 -0.99 -2.48
CA VAL A 50 -1.04 -1.76 -1.44
C VAL A 50 -0.73 -3.25 -1.60
N ILE A 51 -0.51 -3.94 -0.49
CA ILE A 51 -0.44 -5.40 -0.41
C ILE A 51 -1.43 -5.82 0.68
N ALA A 52 -2.36 -6.70 0.34
CA ALA A 52 -3.29 -7.29 1.30
C ALA A 52 -2.73 -8.62 1.82
N VAL A 53 -2.74 -8.80 3.13
CA VAL A 53 -2.40 -10.06 3.82
C VAL A 53 -3.57 -10.48 4.71
N PRO A 54 -3.74 -11.78 5.04
CA PRO A 54 -4.83 -12.20 5.93
C PRO A 54 -4.81 -11.45 7.27
N GLU A 55 -5.98 -11.05 7.78
CA GLU A 55 -6.07 -10.41 9.10
C GLU A 55 -5.47 -11.31 10.18
N GLY A 56 -4.62 -10.74 11.04
CA GLY A 56 -3.98 -11.45 12.15
C GLY A 56 -2.77 -12.30 11.77
N ASP A 57 -2.38 -12.36 10.50
CA ASP A 57 -1.15 -13.02 10.06
C ASP A 57 0.08 -12.13 10.33
N LEU A 58 0.59 -12.21 11.56
CA LEU A 58 1.72 -11.39 12.02
C LEU A 58 3.03 -11.69 11.27
N ASP A 59 3.20 -12.91 10.75
CA ASP A 59 4.38 -13.27 9.97
C ASP A 59 4.33 -12.57 8.60
N ALA A 60 3.16 -12.56 7.94
CA ALA A 60 2.97 -11.84 6.69
C ALA A 60 3.11 -10.32 6.86
N VAL A 61 2.61 -9.77 7.97
CA VAL A 61 2.81 -8.36 8.33
C VAL A 61 4.30 -8.06 8.50
N SER A 62 5.03 -8.87 9.27
CA SER A 62 6.47 -8.70 9.48
C SER A 62 7.26 -8.80 8.17
N GLU A 63 6.86 -9.66 7.23
CA GLU A 63 7.50 -9.79 5.92
C GLU A 63 7.27 -8.54 5.06
N CYS A 64 6.07 -7.95 5.13
CA CYS A 64 5.76 -6.67 4.47
C CYS A 64 6.56 -5.51 5.09
N GLU A 65 6.68 -5.45 6.41
CA GLU A 65 7.50 -4.45 7.12
C GLU A 65 8.97 -4.57 6.75
N ALA A 66 9.50 -5.80 6.65
CA ALA A 66 10.85 -6.04 6.16
C ALA A 66 11.05 -5.57 4.70
N ALA A 67 9.98 -5.46 3.92
CA ALA A 67 9.98 -4.85 2.59
C ALA A 67 9.80 -3.32 2.59
N GLY A 68 9.64 -2.70 3.75
CA GLY A 68 9.43 -1.26 3.87
C GLY A 68 7.97 -0.82 3.71
N LEU A 69 7.02 -1.75 3.74
CA LEU A 69 5.60 -1.42 3.81
C LEU A 69 5.19 -1.14 5.26
N ARG A 70 4.18 -0.32 5.45
CA ARG A 70 3.58 -0.04 6.76
C ARG A 70 2.16 -0.59 6.83
N TYR A 71 1.78 -1.14 7.98
CA TYR A 71 0.38 -1.45 8.26
C TYR A 71 -0.47 -0.17 8.26
N VAL A 72 -1.68 -0.26 7.73
CA VAL A 72 -2.63 0.87 7.69
C VAL A 72 -3.93 0.54 8.42
N VAL A 73 -4.61 -0.52 8.02
CA VAL A 73 -5.97 -0.83 8.50
C VAL A 73 -6.35 -2.26 8.14
N ASP A 74 -7.19 -2.88 8.97
CA ASP A 74 -7.90 -4.11 8.66
C ASP A 74 -9.22 -3.82 7.97
N VAL A 75 -9.53 -4.57 6.92
CA VAL A 75 -10.76 -4.40 6.16
C VAL A 75 -11.38 -5.74 5.79
N GLU A 76 -12.70 -5.78 5.78
CA GLU A 76 -13.46 -6.85 5.16
C GLU A 76 -13.67 -6.51 3.68
N THR A 77 -13.26 -7.42 2.78
CA THR A 77 -13.53 -7.29 1.35
C THR A 77 -14.98 -7.63 1.03
N ARG A 78 -15.47 -7.18 -0.13
CA ARG A 78 -16.84 -7.50 -0.59
C ARG A 78 -17.12 -9.00 -0.71
N GLU A 79 -16.07 -9.81 -0.87
CA GLU A 79 -16.17 -11.27 -0.96
C GLU A 79 -16.12 -11.95 0.43
N GLY A 80 -16.05 -11.16 1.52
CA GLY A 80 -16.06 -11.62 2.90
C GLY A 80 -14.70 -12.09 3.41
N ALA A 81 -13.60 -11.69 2.76
CA ALA A 81 -12.25 -11.94 3.27
C ALA A 81 -11.76 -10.78 4.13
N ASP A 82 -11.31 -11.10 5.34
CA ASP A 82 -10.69 -10.16 6.28
C ASP A 82 -9.19 -10.06 6.01
N VAL A 83 -8.71 -8.85 5.71
CA VAL A 83 -7.33 -8.59 5.32
C VAL A 83 -6.76 -7.35 6.01
N SER A 84 -5.48 -7.42 6.37
CA SER A 84 -4.67 -6.28 6.76
C SER A 84 -4.05 -5.62 5.53
N LEU A 85 -4.20 -4.30 5.40
CA LEU A 85 -3.60 -3.54 4.30
C LEU A 85 -2.22 -3.01 4.68
N MET A 86 -1.22 -3.44 3.91
CA MET A 86 0.16 -2.98 3.99
C MET A 86 0.43 -2.01 2.84
N VAL A 87 1.08 -0.88 3.10
CA VAL A 87 1.25 0.19 2.09
C VAL A 87 2.71 0.61 1.97
N ALA A 88 3.21 0.70 0.73
CA ALA A 88 4.41 1.43 0.38
C ALA A 88 4.04 2.79 -0.22
N GLU A 89 4.75 3.84 0.18
CA GLU A 89 4.64 5.20 -0.35
C GLU A 89 6.02 5.66 -0.79
N PRO A 90 6.14 6.45 -1.87
CA PRO A 90 7.44 6.93 -2.31
C PRO A 90 7.97 7.96 -1.31
N ASP A 91 9.29 8.00 -1.13
CA ASP A 91 9.94 8.81 -0.10
C ASP A 91 9.54 10.31 -0.12
N TRP A 92 9.25 10.87 -1.30
CA TRP A 92 8.87 12.29 -1.39
C TRP A 92 7.52 12.57 -0.73
N LEU A 93 6.64 11.57 -0.65
CA LEU A 93 5.34 11.66 0.01
C LEU A 93 5.50 11.56 1.53
N THR A 94 6.40 10.70 2.01
CA THR A 94 6.68 10.53 3.45
C THR A 94 7.56 11.64 4.03
N ARG A 95 8.31 12.38 3.20
CA ARG A 95 9.11 13.55 3.60
C ARG A 95 8.31 14.86 3.69
N GLN A 96 7.07 14.91 3.21
CA GLN A 96 6.23 16.08 3.46
C GLN A 96 5.87 16.10 4.94
N SER A 97 6.45 17.05 5.66
CA SER A 97 6.19 17.30 7.07
C SER A 97 4.68 17.36 7.31
N THR A 98 4.16 16.52 8.19
CA THR A 98 2.79 16.60 8.70
C THR A 98 2.62 17.69 9.75
N ASP A 99 3.59 18.60 9.88
CA ASP A 99 3.56 19.66 10.87
C ASP A 99 2.47 20.68 10.52
N ILE A 100 1.33 20.52 11.17
CA ILE A 100 0.12 21.35 11.03
C ILE A 100 0.42 22.81 11.43
N SER A 101 1.55 23.09 12.08
CA SER A 101 1.98 24.45 12.45
C SER A 101 2.14 25.40 11.25
N GLU A 102 2.27 24.88 10.03
CA GLU A 102 2.39 25.69 8.81
C GLU A 102 1.06 25.92 8.07
N LEU A 103 -0.04 25.33 8.52
CA LEU A 103 -1.38 25.59 7.96
C LEU A 103 -1.93 26.90 8.53
N GLU A 104 -1.60 28.02 7.90
CA GLU A 104 -2.40 29.24 8.06
C GLU A 104 -3.82 28.99 7.52
N LEU A 105 -4.75 28.66 8.42
CA LEU A 105 -6.18 28.72 8.15
C LEU A 105 -6.55 30.18 7.90
N LYS A 106 -6.74 30.55 6.63
CA LYS A 106 -7.32 31.84 6.22
C LYS A 106 -8.84 31.73 6.10
#